data_AF-A0A3D9AST2-F1
#
_entry.id   AF-A0A3D9AST2-F1
#
_cell.length_a   1.000
_cell.length_b   1.000
_cell.length_c   1.000
_cell.angle_alpha   90.00
_cell.angle_beta   90.00
_cell.angle_gamma   90.00
#
_symmetry.space_group_name_H-M   'P 1'
#
loop_
_entity.id
_entity.type
_entity.pdbx_description
1 polymer ?
#
loop_
_entity_poly.entity_id
_entity_poly.type
_entity_poly.pdbx_seq_one_letter_code
_entity_poly.pdbx_strand_id
1 'polypeptide(L)'
;MRERIWVEMVDSKYKIFYLGFYLSKQRTKNKYFNIFILIFSTSGVLGWPLLKEIPLVASIIVMIMSIVKLIGNELVPNDTTFKKIETAVDSYCDFFNKLENLWYEYDRGLIDETKAQRLFYSIMKDEKDINKIVNEVIKSSDNKIQVKAEERSTNYFNTIFNNNTNE
;
A
#
# COMPACT_ATOMS: atom_id res chain seq x y z
N MET A 1 5.93 -8.74 -28.80
CA MET A 1 6.56 -8.32 -27.51
C MET A 1 6.05 -6.99 -26.95
N ARG A 2 5.81 -5.97 -27.78
CA ARG A 2 5.30 -4.64 -27.37
C ARG A 2 4.07 -4.66 -26.46
N GLU A 3 3.02 -5.38 -26.86
CA GLU A 3 1.76 -5.48 -26.10
C GLU A 3 1.96 -6.14 -24.73
N ARG A 4 2.85 -7.14 -24.66
CA ARG A 4 3.14 -7.82 -23.40
C ARG A 4 3.84 -6.89 -22.41
N ILE A 5 4.82 -6.12 -22.87
CA ILE A 5 5.51 -5.11 -22.04
C ILE A 5 4.50 -4.05 -21.56
N TRP A 6 3.59 -3.63 -22.44
CA TRP A 6 2.53 -2.68 -22.12
C TRP A 6 1.57 -3.20 -21.03
N VAL A 7 1.10 -4.43 -21.14
CA VAL A 7 0.20 -5.03 -20.14
C VAL A 7 0.88 -5.09 -18.77
N GLU A 8 2.16 -5.47 -18.71
CA GLU A 8 2.90 -5.49 -17.44
C GLU A 8 3.14 -4.08 -16.86
N MET A 9 3.33 -3.06 -17.72
CA MET A 9 3.40 -1.67 -17.26
C MET A 9 2.10 -1.21 -16.62
N VAL A 10 0.95 -1.56 -17.22
CA VAL A 10 -0.38 -1.24 -16.67
C VAL A 10 -0.59 -1.93 -15.33
N ASP A 11 -0.27 -3.22 -15.24
CA ASP A 11 -0.39 -4.00 -14.01
C ASP A 11 0.54 -3.47 -12.89
N SER A 12 1.77 -3.10 -13.24
CA SER A 12 2.72 -2.48 -12.30
C SER A 12 2.20 -1.17 -11.75
N LYS A 13 1.64 -0.32 -12.61
CA LYS A 13 1.06 0.97 -12.19
C LYS A 13 -0.14 0.77 -11.27
N TYR A 14 -0.99 -0.21 -11.59
CA TYR A 14 -2.09 -0.62 -10.72
C TYR A 14 -1.59 -1.06 -9.33
N LYS A 15 -0.55 -1.91 -9.27
CA LYS A 15 0.08 -2.36 -8.01
C LYS A 15 0.61 -1.18 -7.18
N ILE A 16 1.29 -0.20 -7.80
CA ILE A 16 1.76 1.02 -7.13
C ILE A 16 0.61 1.77 -6.48
N PHE A 17 -0.48 2.03 -7.23
CA PHE A 17 -1.63 2.76 -6.69
C PHE A 17 -2.36 1.96 -5.60
N TYR A 18 -2.51 0.65 -5.77
CA TYR A 18 -3.11 -0.22 -4.77
C TYR A 18 -2.35 -0.18 -3.44
N LEU A 19 -1.03 -0.33 -3.50
CA LEU A 19 -0.17 -0.26 -2.31
C LEU A 19 -0.19 1.12 -1.66
N GLY A 20 -0.16 2.20 -2.46
CA GLY A 20 -0.25 3.57 -1.95
C GLY A 20 -1.57 3.86 -1.23
N PHE A 21 -2.70 3.42 -1.78
CA PHE A 21 -4.00 3.56 -1.13
C PHE A 21 -4.14 2.69 0.13
N TYR A 22 -3.60 1.47 0.10
CA TYR A 22 -3.54 0.59 1.26
C TYR A 22 -2.73 1.23 2.40
N LEU A 23 -1.55 1.77 2.09
CA LEU A 23 -0.69 2.48 3.04
C LEU A 23 -1.42 3.67 3.67
N SER A 24 -2.05 4.51 2.85
CA SER A 24 -2.80 5.68 3.30
C SER A 24 -3.95 5.29 4.23
N LYS A 25 -4.76 4.30 3.85
CA LYS A 25 -5.87 3.80 4.68
C LYS A 25 -5.37 3.29 6.04
N GLN A 26 -4.25 2.56 6.04
CA GLN A 26 -3.70 2.00 7.25
C GLN A 26 -3.10 3.07 8.18
N ARG A 27 -2.47 4.12 7.63
CA ARG A 27 -2.05 5.32 8.39
C ARG A 27 -3.22 6.04 9.02
N THR A 28 -4.31 6.21 8.28
CA THR A 28 -5.52 6.86 8.78
C THR A 28 -6.12 6.08 9.95
N LYS A 29 -6.22 4.75 9.85
CA LYS A 29 -6.68 3.90 10.96
C LYS A 29 -5.79 4.06 12.20
N ASN A 30 -4.47 4.05 12.04
CA ASN A 30 -3.53 4.25 13.15
C ASN A 30 -3.74 5.63 13.82
N LYS A 31 -3.86 6.69 13.03
CA LYS A 31 -4.11 8.05 13.54
C LYS A 31 -5.41 8.11 14.37
N TYR A 32 -6.51 7.54 13.87
CA TYR A 32 -7.77 7.51 14.61
C TYR A 32 -7.67 6.68 15.89
N PHE A 33 -6.95 5.56 15.86
CA PHE A 33 -6.73 4.73 17.05
C PHE A 33 -5.95 5.48 18.14
N ASN A 34 -4.88 6.19 17.75
CA ASN A 34 -4.11 7.00 18.69
C ASN A 34 -4.95 8.15 19.29
N ILE A 35 -5.76 8.83 18.47
CA ILE A 35 -6.68 9.87 18.95
C ILE A 35 -7.69 9.28 19.94
N PHE A 36 -8.25 8.10 19.64
CA PHE A 36 -9.18 7.42 20.53
C PHE A 36 -8.55 7.09 21.88
N ILE A 37 -7.32 6.53 21.90
CA ILE A 37 -6.58 6.27 23.14
C ILE A 37 -6.34 7.55 23.93
N LEU A 38 -5.97 8.64 23.26
CA LEU A 38 -5.71 9.92 23.92
C LEU A 38 -6.97 10.46 24.61
N ILE A 39 -8.09 10.52 23.89
CA ILE A 39 -9.37 10.97 24.44
C ILE A 39 -9.79 10.09 25.62
N PHE A 40 -9.64 8.76 25.48
CA PHE A 40 -9.97 7.84 26.55
C PHE A 40 -9.07 8.04 27.77
N SER A 41 -7.77 8.21 27.57
CA SER A 41 -6.81 8.43 28.66
C SER A 41 -7.11 9.71 29.41
N THR A 42 -7.39 10.81 28.71
CA THR A 42 -7.79 12.08 29.33
C THR A 42 -9.11 11.95 30.09
N SER A 43 -10.09 11.25 29.51
CA SER A 43 -11.39 11.02 30.15
C SER A 43 -11.27 10.15 31.40
N GLY A 44 -10.39 9.15 31.40
CA GLY A 44 -10.13 8.30 32.58
C GLY A 44 -9.54 9.07 33.76
N VAL A 45 -8.65 10.04 33.50
CA VAL A 45 -8.06 10.90 34.54
C VAL A 45 -9.10 11.87 35.10
N LEU A 46 -9.91 12.48 34.25
CA LEU A 46 -10.96 13.42 34.66
C LEU A 46 -12.15 12.73 35.36
N GLY A 47 -12.43 11.48 35.00
CA GLY A 47 -13.48 10.65 35.61
C GLY A 47 -13.09 9.97 36.93
N TRP A 48 -11.82 10.05 37.32
CA TRP A 48 -11.30 9.46 38.57
C TRP A 48 -12.09 9.80 39.84
N PRO A 49 -12.50 11.06 40.10
CA PRO A 49 -13.26 11.39 41.31
C PRO A 49 -14.64 10.74 41.36
N LEU A 50 -15.30 10.52 40.21
CA LEU A 50 -16.60 9.84 40.12
C LEU A 50 -16.49 8.32 40.31
N LEU A 51 -15.38 7.74 39.85
CA LEU A 51 -15.10 6.30 39.95
C LEU A 51 -14.64 5.85 41.35
N LYS A 52 -14.32 6.80 42.23
CA LYS A 52 -13.85 6.54 43.60
C LYS A 52 -14.94 5.92 44.49
N GLU A 53 -16.21 6.20 44.19
CA GLU A 53 -17.36 5.64 44.92
C GLU A 53 -17.69 4.20 44.51
N ILE A 54 -17.24 3.75 43.33
CA ILE A 54 -17.53 2.40 42.81
C ILE A 54 -16.24 1.73 42.28
N PRO A 55 -15.37 1.22 43.17
CA PRO A 55 -14.06 0.65 42.80
C PRO A 55 -14.15 -0.58 41.87
N LEU A 56 -15.29 -1.28 41.86
CA LEU A 56 -15.55 -2.41 40.97
C LEU A 56 -15.66 -1.96 39.51
N VAL A 57 -16.30 -0.82 39.25
CA VAL A 57 -16.45 -0.25 37.90
C VAL A 57 -15.11 0.26 37.38
N ALA A 58 -14.30 0.88 38.25
CA ALA A 58 -12.95 1.33 37.89
C ALA A 58 -12.05 0.15 37.43
N SER A 59 -12.09 -0.97 38.15
CA SER A 59 -11.29 -2.16 37.83
C SER A 59 -11.68 -2.78 36.48
N ILE A 60 -12.98 -2.83 36.17
CA ILE A 60 -13.48 -3.35 34.88
C ILE A 60 -13.04 -2.46 33.73
N ILE A 61 -13.08 -1.13 33.88
CA ILE A 61 -12.66 -0.19 32.86
C ILE A 61 -11.16 -0.33 32.55
N VAL A 62 -10.31 -0.48 33.59
CA VAL A 62 -8.87 -0.68 33.42
C VAL A 62 -8.58 -2.02 32.72
N MET A 63 -9.33 -3.08 33.05
CA MET A 63 -9.22 -4.37 32.38
C MET A 63 -9.53 -4.25 30.88
N ILE A 64 -10.65 -3.61 30.52
CA ILE A 64 -11.04 -3.39 29.12
C ILE A 64 -9.97 -2.58 28.38
N MET A 65 -9.44 -1.53 29.00
CA MET A 65 -8.37 -0.72 28.40
C MET A 65 -7.07 -1.48 28.17
N SER A 66 -6.73 -2.39 29.08
CA SER A 66 -5.54 -3.22 28.94
C SER A 66 -5.67 -4.18 27.75
N ILE A 67 -6.87 -4.74 27.57
CA ILE A 67 -7.19 -5.59 26.41
C ILE A 67 -7.15 -4.75 25.11
N VAL A 68 -7.75 -3.57 25.09
CA VAL A 68 -7.74 -2.67 23.93
C VAL A 68 -6.33 -2.23 23.57
N LYS A 69 -5.46 -1.97 24.55
CA LYS A 69 -4.04 -1.67 24.31
C LYS A 69 -3.29 -2.87 23.70
N LEU A 70 -3.54 -4.08 24.19
CA LEU A 70 -2.92 -5.30 23.65
C LEU A 70 -3.32 -5.54 22.20
N ILE A 71 -4.62 -5.51 21.93
CA ILE A 71 -5.20 -5.70 20.59
C ILE A 71 -4.76 -4.58 19.65
N GLY A 72 -4.73 -3.35 20.17
CA GLY A 72 -4.24 -2.17 19.47
C GLY A 72 -2.79 -2.31 19.02
N ASN A 73 -1.92 -2.78 19.89
CA ASN A 73 -0.49 -2.92 19.57
C ASN A 73 -0.22 -3.99 18.50
N GLU A 74 -1.06 -5.01 18.39
CA GLU A 74 -0.95 -6.01 17.31
C GLU A 74 -1.65 -5.59 16.01
N LEU A 75 -2.75 -4.84 16.07
CA LEU A 75 -3.50 -4.37 14.89
C LEU A 75 -2.98 -3.07 14.29
N VAL A 76 -2.34 -2.23 15.11
CA VAL A 76 -1.62 -1.05 14.64
C VAL A 76 -0.30 -1.54 14.06
N PRO A 77 -0.10 -1.47 12.74
CA PRO A 77 1.15 -1.90 12.16
C PRO A 77 2.27 -1.04 12.71
N ASN A 78 3.35 -1.70 13.08
CA ASN A 78 4.58 -1.06 13.49
C ASN A 78 5.15 -0.23 12.31
N ASP A 79 5.91 0.82 12.61
CA ASP A 79 6.60 1.65 11.60
C ASP A 79 7.45 0.81 10.63
N THR A 80 7.89 -0.37 11.09
CA THR A 80 8.61 -1.35 10.27
C THR A 80 7.74 -1.95 9.17
N THR A 81 6.46 -2.24 9.41
CA THR A 81 5.53 -2.71 8.38
C THR A 81 5.23 -1.61 7.38
N PHE A 82 5.06 -0.37 7.84
CA PHE A 82 4.88 0.78 6.97
C PHE A 82 6.09 0.98 6.04
N LYS A 83 7.31 0.93 6.59
CA LYS A 83 8.55 1.00 5.81
C LYS A 83 8.66 -0.13 4.78
N LYS A 84 8.29 -1.38 5.13
CA LYS A 84 8.26 -2.50 4.17
C LYS A 84 7.33 -2.22 2.98
N ILE A 85 6.15 -1.64 3.23
CA ILE A 85 5.21 -1.28 2.15
C ILE A 85 5.79 -0.15 1.31
N GLU A 86 6.39 0.88 1.92
CA GLU A 86 7.03 1.97 1.19
C GLU A 86 8.16 1.46 0.29
N THR A 87 9.03 0.61 0.81
CA THR A 87 10.09 -0.03 0.01
C THR A 87 9.51 -0.86 -1.13
N ALA A 88 8.38 -1.54 -0.93
CA ALA A 88 7.70 -2.27 -2.01
C ALA A 88 7.16 -1.31 -3.09
N VAL A 89 6.56 -0.19 -2.69
CA VAL A 89 6.09 0.85 -3.63
C VAL A 89 7.25 1.42 -4.44
N ASP A 90 8.36 1.79 -3.79
CA ASP A 90 9.55 2.30 -4.45
C ASP A 90 10.14 1.28 -5.44
N SER A 91 10.18 0.00 -5.02
CA SER A 91 10.64 -1.09 -5.89
C SER A 91 9.75 -1.28 -7.12
N TYR A 92 8.42 -1.12 -6.99
CA TYR A 92 7.53 -1.15 -8.15
C TYR A 92 7.68 0.08 -9.05
N CYS A 93 7.99 1.26 -8.49
CA CYS A 93 8.30 2.44 -9.29
C CYS A 93 9.57 2.21 -10.13
N ASP A 94 10.62 1.64 -9.54
CA ASP A 94 11.85 1.27 -10.26
C ASP A 94 11.58 0.21 -11.33
N PHE A 95 10.75 -0.79 -11.02
CA PHE A 95 10.31 -1.80 -11.96
C PHE A 95 9.57 -1.19 -13.16
N PHE A 96 8.64 -0.27 -12.90
CA PHE A 96 7.90 0.45 -13.94
C PHE A 96 8.83 1.26 -14.84
N ASN A 97 9.80 1.99 -14.25
CA ASN A 97 10.77 2.78 -15.02
C ASN A 97 11.65 1.89 -15.92
N LYS A 98 12.07 0.72 -15.43
CA LYS A 98 12.81 -0.27 -16.23
C LYS A 98 11.98 -0.78 -17.41
N LEU A 99 10.70 -1.09 -17.18
CA LEU A 99 9.78 -1.53 -18.24
C LEU A 99 9.51 -0.43 -19.28
N GLU A 100 9.33 0.80 -18.83
CA GLU A 100 9.13 1.96 -19.71
C GLU A 100 10.37 2.18 -20.60
N ASN A 101 11.58 2.14 -20.03
CA ASN A 101 12.81 2.25 -20.83
C ASN A 101 12.93 1.10 -21.85
N LEU A 102 12.63 -0.14 -21.45
CA LEU A 102 12.62 -1.28 -22.36
C LEU A 102 11.59 -1.11 -23.49
N TRP A 103 10.42 -0.57 -23.18
CA TRP A 103 9.37 -0.29 -24.15
C TRP A 103 9.83 0.76 -25.17
N TYR A 104 10.42 1.86 -24.73
CA TYR A 104 10.98 2.89 -25.62
C TYR A 104 12.11 2.37 -26.50
N GLU A 105 13.04 1.57 -25.96
CA GLU A 105 14.13 0.98 -26.74
C GLU A 105 13.62 0.02 -27.82
N TYR A 106 12.60 -0.77 -27.51
CA TYR A 106 11.96 -1.68 -28.46
C TYR A 106 11.18 -0.92 -29.54
N ASP A 107 10.40 0.10 -29.16
CA ASP A 107 9.58 0.89 -30.09
C ASP A 107 10.44 1.67 -31.10
N ARG A 108 11.62 2.13 -30.66
CA ARG A 108 12.62 2.80 -31.53
C ARG A 108 13.46 1.84 -32.37
N GLY A 109 13.26 0.53 -32.25
CA GLY A 109 14.02 -0.50 -32.97
C GLY A 109 15.48 -0.62 -32.55
N LEU A 110 15.86 -0.10 -31.37
CA LEU A 110 17.24 -0.15 -30.87
C LEU A 110 17.64 -1.55 -30.38
N ILE A 111 16.66 -2.38 -30.05
CA ILE A 111 16.85 -3.74 -29.54
C ILE A 111 16.06 -4.78 -30.36
N ASP A 112 16.71 -5.90 -30.63
CA ASP A 112 16.10 -7.07 -31.28
C ASP A 112 15.13 -7.79 -30.31
N GLU A 113 14.14 -8.49 -30.86
CA GLU A 113 13.11 -9.20 -30.10
C GLU A 113 13.72 -10.20 -29.10
N THR A 114 14.79 -10.89 -29.50
CA THR A 114 15.51 -11.84 -28.64
C THR A 114 16.18 -11.18 -27.44
N LYS A 115 16.68 -9.94 -27.62
CA LYS A 115 17.29 -9.16 -26.53
C LYS A 115 16.21 -8.57 -25.63
N ALA A 116 15.14 -8.04 -26.20
CA ALA A 116 13.99 -7.53 -25.46
C ALA A 116 13.37 -8.60 -24.56
N GLN A 117 13.22 -9.83 -25.06
CA GLN A 117 12.69 -10.94 -24.29
C GLN A 117 13.58 -11.33 -23.10
N ARG A 118 14.92 -11.35 -23.28
CA ARG A 118 15.86 -11.61 -22.19
C ARG A 118 15.81 -10.56 -21.09
N LEU A 119 15.79 -9.28 -21.48
CA LEU A 119 15.70 -8.16 -20.54
C LEU A 119 14.36 -8.19 -19.79
N PHE A 120 13.27 -8.45 -20.50
CA PHE A 120 11.94 -8.62 -19.91
C PHE A 120 11.92 -9.72 -18.84
N TYR A 121 12.45 -10.91 -19.13
CA TYR A 121 12.50 -11.99 -18.13
C TYR A 121 13.42 -11.68 -16.95
N SER A 122 14.51 -10.93 -17.17
CA SER A 122 15.35 -10.45 -16.07
C SER A 122 14.58 -9.53 -15.15
N ILE A 123 13.81 -8.59 -15.71
CA ILE A 123 12.97 -7.66 -14.96
C ILE A 123 11.89 -8.44 -14.19
N MET A 124 11.18 -9.37 -14.84
CA MET A 124 10.17 -10.22 -14.18
C MET A 124 10.72 -11.06 -13.01
N LYS A 125 12.01 -11.42 -13.05
CA LYS A 125 12.64 -12.14 -11.95
C LYS A 125 12.74 -11.26 -10.70
N ASP A 126 13.08 -9.97 -10.87
CA ASP A 126 13.14 -9.00 -9.78
C ASP A 126 11.74 -8.79 -9.14
N GLU A 127 10.67 -8.89 -9.93
CA GLU A 127 9.29 -8.76 -9.44
C GLU A 127 8.92 -9.81 -8.40
N LYS A 128 9.48 -11.03 -8.50
CA LYS A 128 9.18 -12.13 -7.58
C LYS A 128 9.57 -11.79 -6.14
N ASP A 129 10.68 -11.08 -5.96
CA ASP A 129 11.15 -10.68 -4.65
C ASP A 129 10.27 -9.56 -4.07
N ILE A 130 9.78 -8.66 -4.91
CA ILE A 130 8.82 -7.62 -4.52
C ILE A 130 7.48 -8.25 -4.11
N ASN A 131 6.95 -9.18 -4.91
CA ASN A 131 5.70 -9.90 -4.63
C ASN A 131 5.76 -10.68 -3.31
N LYS A 132 6.94 -11.19 -2.93
CA LYS A 132 7.14 -11.85 -1.63
C LYS A 132 6.92 -10.87 -0.46
N ILE A 133 7.46 -9.65 -0.56
CA ILE A 133 7.28 -8.58 0.44
C ILE A 133 5.80 -8.18 0.51
N VAL A 134 5.14 -8.02 -0.64
CA VAL A 134 3.71 -7.66 -0.71
C VAL A 134 2.84 -8.73 -0.05
N ASN A 135 3.06 -10.01 -0.35
CA ASN A 135 2.29 -11.12 0.20
C ASN A 135 2.50 -11.30 1.71
N GLU A 136 3.68 -10.96 2.24
CA GLU A 136 3.92 -10.97 3.69
C GLU A 136 3.08 -9.89 4.41
N VAL A 137 2.90 -8.73 3.75
CA VAL A 137 2.26 -7.56 4.37
C VAL A 137 0.75 -7.50 4.11
N ILE A 138 0.29 -7.95 2.95
CA ILE A 138 -1.12 -7.89 2.54
C ILE A 138 -1.74 -9.27 2.68
N LYS A 139 -2.37 -9.52 3.83
CA LYS A 139 -3.05 -10.79 4.13
C LYS A 139 -4.47 -10.89 3.55
N SER A 140 -5.09 -9.77 3.18
CA SER A 140 -6.44 -9.77 2.61
C SER A 140 -6.62 -8.65 1.58
N SER A 141 -7.20 -8.96 0.43
CA SER A 141 -7.56 -7.98 -0.59
C SER A 141 -8.79 -7.18 -0.19
N ASP A 142 -8.72 -5.85 -0.30
CA ASP A 142 -9.84 -4.95 -0.07
C ASP A 142 -10.44 -4.48 -1.40
N ASN A 143 -11.65 -4.97 -1.72
CA ASN A 143 -12.33 -4.68 -2.99
C ASN A 143 -12.48 -3.16 -3.24
N LYS A 144 -12.65 -2.34 -2.20
CA LYS A 144 -12.80 -0.88 -2.38
C LYS A 144 -11.49 -0.22 -2.80
N ILE A 145 -10.35 -0.79 -2.37
CA ILE A 145 -9.02 -0.28 -2.74
C ILE A 145 -8.69 -0.72 -4.16
N GLN A 146 -9.07 -1.94 -4.55
CA GLN A 146 -8.90 -2.44 -5.93
C GLN A 146 -9.61 -1.54 -6.95
N VAL A 147 -10.90 -1.26 -6.77
CA VAL A 147 -11.67 -0.41 -7.70
C VAL A 147 -11.05 0.98 -7.81
N LYS A 148 -10.60 1.58 -6.70
CA LYS A 148 -9.93 2.89 -6.71
C LYS A 148 -8.58 2.87 -7.43
N ALA A 149 -7.80 1.80 -7.25
CA ALA A 149 -6.52 1.64 -7.91
C ALA A 149 -6.69 1.45 -9.42
N GLU A 150 -7.70 0.69 -9.83
CA GLU A 150 -8.06 0.48 -11.23
C GLU A 150 -8.48 1.78 -11.91
N GLU A 151 -9.42 2.52 -11.31
CA GLU A 151 -9.87 3.82 -11.81
C GLU A 151 -8.71 4.81 -11.94
N ARG A 152 -7.81 4.85 -10.95
CA ARG A 152 -6.66 5.76 -10.98
C ARG A 152 -5.61 5.36 -12.01
N SER A 153 -5.36 4.06 -12.18
CA SER A 153 -4.48 3.52 -13.21
C SER A 153 -5.00 3.86 -14.60
N THR A 154 -6.27 3.55 -14.88
CA THR A 154 -6.91 3.83 -16.18
C THR A 154 -6.89 5.33 -16.49
N ASN A 155 -7.19 6.19 -15.52
CA ASN A 155 -7.12 7.64 -15.71
C ASN A 155 -5.69 8.13 -16.02
N TYR A 156 -4.66 7.55 -15.39
CA TYR A 156 -3.26 7.89 -15.68
C TYR A 156 -2.89 7.60 -17.14
N PHE A 157 -3.22 6.40 -17.63
CA PHE A 157 -2.93 6.04 -19.03
C PHE A 157 -3.77 6.87 -20.01
N ASN A 158 -5.05 7.11 -19.72
CA ASN A 158 -5.88 7.98 -20.54
C ASN A 158 -5.31 9.40 -20.65
N THR A 159 -4.79 9.95 -19.56
CA THR A 159 -4.22 11.31 -19.55
C THR A 159 -2.91 11.40 -20.32
N ILE A 160 -2.06 10.36 -20.26
CA ILE A 160 -0.73 10.40 -20.87
C ILE A 160 -0.76 9.97 -22.33
N PHE A 161 -1.56 8.96 -22.68
CA PHE A 161 -1.54 8.35 -24.01
C PHE A 161 -2.72 8.79 -24.88
N ASN A 162 -3.85 9.19 -24.29
CA ASN A 162 -5.04 9.59 -25.05
C ASN A 162 -5.17 11.12 -25.22
N ASN A 163 -4.37 11.93 -24.51
CA ASN A 163 -4.28 13.37 -24.79
C ASN A 163 -3.32 13.70 -25.95
N ASN A 164 -2.46 12.76 -26.36
CA ASN A 164 -1.54 12.94 -27.50
C ASN A 164 -2.19 12.60 -28.86
N THR A 165 -3.49 12.28 -28.91
CA THR A 165 -4.23 12.03 -30.16
C THR A 165 -5.04 13.24 -30.63
N ASN A 166 -4.93 14.39 -29.95
CA ASN A 166 -5.62 15.65 -30.28
C ASN A 166 -4.68 16.84 -30.56
N GLU A 167 -3.40 16.60 -30.85
CA GLU A 167 -2.47 17.59 -31.44
C GLU A 167 -1.97 17.10 -32.80
#